data_AF-A0A957PYH5-F1
#
_entry.id   AF-A0A957PYH5-F1
#
_cell.length_a   1.000
_cell.length_b   1.000
_cell.length_c   1.000
_cell.angle_alpha   90.00
_cell.angle_beta   90.00
_cell.angle_gamma   90.00
#
_symmetry.space_group_name_H-M   'P 1'
#
loop_
_entity.id
_entity.type
_entity.pdbx_description
1 polymer ?
#
loop_
_entity_poly.entity_id
_entity_poly.type
_entity_poly.pdbx_seq_one_letter_code
_entity_poly.pdbx_strand_id
1 'polypeptide(L)' 'EFKVFSASNSTMMVVARATPLTASELPPFVPNDEASERTVITEPQELAFPLHTEIVNAFFNGEL' A
#
# COMPACT_ATOMS: atom_id res chain seq x y z
N GLU A 1 4.70 2.22 -14.58
CA GLU A 1 5.67 1.12 -14.50
C GLU A 1 5.16 0.13 -13.46
N PHE A 2 5.37 -1.17 -13.65
CA PHE A 2 4.98 -2.19 -12.68
C PHE A 2 6.25 -2.80 -12.08
N LYS A 3 6.24 -3.06 -10.77
CA LYS A 3 7.30 -3.78 -10.06
C LYS A 3 6.76 -5.04 -9.42
N VAL A 4 7.63 -6.04 -9.31
CA VAL A 4 7.30 -7.36 -8.78
C VAL A 4 8.05 -7.58 -7.48
N PHE A 5 7.31 -7.95 -6.43
CA PHE A 5 7.83 -8.31 -5.12
C PHE A 5 7.47 -9.77 -4.86
N SER A 6 8.42 -10.54 -4.33
CA SER A 6 8.24 -11.98 -4.11
C SER A 6 8.63 -12.32 -2.68
N ALA A 7 7.74 -13.02 -1.97
CA ALA A 7 8.05 -13.62 -0.69
C ALA A 7 8.61 -15.04 -0.88
N SER A 8 9.35 -15.53 0.12
CA SER A 8 9.97 -16.86 0.13
C SER A 8 8.97 -18.02 0.12
N ASN A 9 7.69 -17.75 0.42
CA ASN A 9 6.62 -18.74 0.53
C ASN A 9 5.79 -18.91 -0.77
N SER A 10 6.40 -18.68 -1.94
CA SER A 10 5.72 -18.75 -3.25
C SER A 10 4.62 -17.70 -3.48
N THR A 11 4.56 -16.66 -2.65
CA THR A 11 3.65 -15.51 -2.88
C THR A 11 4.36 -14.44 -3.68
N MET A 12 3.69 -13.88 -4.70
CA MET A 12 4.18 -12.79 -5.52
C MET A 12 3.13 -11.67 -5.56
N MET A 13 3.58 -10.42 -5.50
CA MET A 13 2.76 -9.23 -5.69
C MET A 13 3.29 -8.42 -6.86
N VAL A 14 2.40 -8.05 -7.78
CA VAL A 14 2.69 -7.11 -8.86
C VAL A 14 2.01 -5.80 -8.50
N VAL A 15 2.80 -4.74 -8.37
CA VAL A 15 2.33 -3.42 -7.92
C VAL A 15 2.68 -2.35 -8.92
N ALA A 16 1.86 -1.31 -8.98
CA ALA A 16 2.15 -0.08 -9.70
C ALA A 16 1.68 1.12 -8.89
N ARG A 17 2.34 2.25 -9.14
CA ARG A 17 1.95 3.53 -8.57
C ARG A 17 0.63 4.02 -9.20
N ALA A 18 -0.37 4.25 -8.36
CA ALA A 18 -1.60 4.91 -8.76
C ALA A 18 -1.36 6.41 -9.02
N THR A 19 -2.27 7.04 -9.77
CA THR A 19 -2.27 8.50 -9.93
C THR A 19 -2.37 9.17 -8.55
N PRO A 20 -1.54 10.18 -8.25
CA PRO A 20 -1.60 10.88 -6.97
C PRO A 20 -2.98 11.48 -6.70
N LEU A 21 -3.44 11.39 -5.46
CA LEU A 21 -4.66 12.01 -4.96
C LEU A 21 -4.35 12.78 -3.68
N THR A 22 -4.98 13.93 -3.53
CA THR A 22 -4.99 14.69 -2.28
C THR A 22 -5.97 14.09 -1.30
N ALA A 23 -5.79 14.38 -0.01
CA ALA A 23 -6.72 13.92 1.02
C ALA A 23 -8.16 14.39 0.78
N SER A 24 -8.35 15.59 0.21
CA SER A 24 -9.67 16.14 -0.14
C SER A 24 -10.35 15.44 -1.31
N GLU A 25 -9.59 14.75 -2.16
CA GLU A 25 -10.13 13.98 -3.29
C GLU A 25 -10.53 12.55 -2.89
N LEU A 26 -10.18 12.11 -1.67
CA LEU A 26 -10.58 10.80 -1.18
C LEU A 26 -12.09 10.78 -0.90
N PRO A 27 -12.84 9.79 -1.45
CA PRO A 27 -14.23 9.61 -1.09
C PRO A 27 -14.39 9.39 0.42
N PRO A 28 -15.50 9.81 1.05
CA PRO A 28 -15.78 9.48 2.45
C PRO A 28 -15.68 7.97 2.69
N PHE A 29 -15.03 7.57 3.78
CA PHE A 29 -14.99 6.17 4.16
C PHE A 29 -16.30 5.78 4.85
N VAL A 30 -16.88 4.64 4.45
CA VAL A 30 -18.08 4.07 5.06
C VAL A 30 -17.71 2.64 5.50
N PRO A 31 -17.72 2.34 6.80
CA PRO A 31 -17.44 0.99 7.30
C PRO A 31 -18.39 -0.07 6.72
N ASN A 32 -17.90 -1.29 6.58
CA ASN A 32 -18.69 -2.45 6.16
C ASN A 32 -18.24 -3.72 6.91
N ASP A 33 -18.80 -4.87 6.55
CA ASP A 33 -18.51 -6.16 7.19
C ASP A 33 -17.04 -6.60 7.03
N GLU A 34 -16.31 -6.08 6.04
CA GLU A 34 -14.91 -6.41 5.77
C GLU A 34 -13.92 -5.41 6.39
N ALA A 35 -14.29 -4.13 6.49
CA ALA A 35 -13.40 -3.05 6.92
C ALA A 35 -14.10 -2.03 7.82
N SER A 36 -13.57 -1.85 9.03
CA SER A 36 -14.07 -0.88 10.03
C SER A 36 -13.53 0.54 9.84
N GLU A 37 -12.36 0.69 9.21
CA GLU A 37 -11.67 1.97 9.09
C GLU A 37 -10.77 2.05 7.85
N ARG A 38 -10.32 3.28 7.52
CA ARG A 38 -9.28 3.55 6.52
C ARG A 38 -8.23 4.48 7.08
N THR A 39 -7.04 3.95 7.32
CA THR A 39 -5.87 4.70 7.78
C THR A 39 -5.06 5.19 6.58
N VAL A 40 -4.66 6.46 6.59
CA VAL A 40 -3.75 7.05 5.60
C VAL A 40 -2.40 7.28 6.27
N ILE A 41 -1.35 6.73 5.66
CA ILE A 41 0.03 6.84 6.15
C ILE A 41 0.79 7.84 5.27
N THR A 42 1.60 8.69 5.88
CA THR A 42 2.41 9.71 5.16
C THR A 42 3.91 9.49 5.30
N GLU A 43 4.30 8.41 5.95
CA GLU A 43 5.68 7.96 6.14
C GLU A 43 5.72 6.42 6.11
N PRO A 44 6.89 5.81 5.83
CA PRO A 44 7.01 4.36 5.88
C PRO A 44 6.73 3.85 7.29
N GLN A 45 5.94 2.78 7.38
CA GLN A 45 5.67 2.08 8.63
C GLN A 45 5.49 0.59 8.39
N GLU A 46 5.64 -0.19 9.45
CA GLU A 46 5.37 -1.63 9.42
C GLU A 46 3.87 -1.90 9.19
N LEU A 47 3.57 -2.76 8.24
CA LEU A 47 2.23 -3.25 7.95
C LEU A 47 2.06 -4.70 8.43
N ALA A 48 0.81 -5.16 8.48
CA ALA A 48 0.45 -6.49 8.97
C ALA A 48 1.16 -7.67 8.27
N PHE A 49 1.62 -7.46 7.02
CA PHE A 49 2.33 -8.47 6.23
C PHE A 49 3.72 -7.96 5.83
N PRO A 50 4.79 -8.76 6.03
CA PRO A 50 6.16 -8.34 5.72
C PRO A 50 6.37 -7.83 4.29
N LEU A 51 5.80 -8.51 3.30
CA LEU A 51 5.92 -8.10 1.89
C LEU A 51 5.25 -6.74 1.62
N HIS A 52 4.19 -6.39 2.37
CA HIS A 52 3.55 -5.07 2.24
C HIS A 52 4.42 -3.98 2.87
N THR A 53 5.10 -4.28 3.98
CA THR A 53 6.09 -3.38 4.58
C THR A 53 7.23 -3.07 3.61
N GLU A 54 7.74 -4.08 2.90
CA GLU A 54 8.75 -3.89 1.85
C GLU A 54 8.26 -2.97 0.72
N ILE A 55 7.03 -3.19 0.23
CA ILE A 55 6.41 -2.35 -0.81
C ILE A 55 6.22 -0.91 -0.34
N VAL A 56 5.75 -0.70 0.90
CA VAL A 56 5.58 0.66 1.47
C VAL A 56 6.92 1.38 1.59
N ASN A 57 7.97 0.70 2.04
CA ASN A 57 9.31 1.28 2.09
C ASN A 57 9.81 1.68 0.70
N ALA A 58 9.65 0.80 -0.30
CA ALA A 58 10.00 1.11 -1.68
C ALA A 58 9.23 2.33 -2.23
N PHE A 59 7.93 2.45 -1.92
CA PHE A 59 7.11 3.60 -2.31
C PHE A 59 7.69 4.92 -1.80
N PHE A 60 7.94 5.01 -0.49
CA PHE A 60 8.40 6.23 0.16
C PHE A 60 9.86 6.58 -0.17
N ASN A 61 10.68 5.58 -0.55
CA ASN A 61 12.06 5.79 -1.02
C ASN A 61 12.14 6.21 -2.50
N GLY A 62 11.02 6.29 -3.23
CA GLY A 62 11.02 6.60 -4.67
C GLY A 62 11.47 5.44 -5.54
N GLU A 63 11.38 4.22 -5.02
CA GLU A 63 11.76 2.98 -5.69
C GLU A 63 10.55 2.25 -6.30
N LEU A 64 9.39 2.90 -6.44
CA LEU A 64 8.21 2.40 -7.15
C LEU A 64 7.84 3.21 -8.38
#